data_AF-A0A941IPR1-F1
#
_entry.id   AF-A0A941IPR1-F1
#
_cell.length_a   1.000
_cell.length_b   1.000
_cell.length_c   1.000
_cell.angle_alpha   90.00
_cell.angle_beta   90.00
_cell.angle_gamma   90.00
#
_symmetry.space_group_name_H-M   'P 1'
#
loop_
_entity.id
_entity.type
_entity.pdbx_description
1 polymer ?
#
loop_
_entity_poly.entity_id
_entity_poly.type
_entity_poly.pdbx_seq_one_letter_code
_entity_poly.pdbx_strand_id
1 'polypeptide(L)'
;MSVADAVAVAAVVICLGTVNAFVASVSRLGYALARDGWGPRLLARRTARQVPYRAILAVGLIGAGGLCGAAVFGWGTDQIVFIPSTLVLATYLLGVAAAARLFTGRLRLLAAATIVPLLVTVPFAGWRLLLPAAIAAVVLAIRATR
;
A
#
# COMPACT_ATOMS: atom_id res chain seq x y z
N MET A 1 -33.64 -14.67 -6.86
CA MET A 1 -32.36 -14.20 -6.28
C MET A 1 -32.71 -13.18 -5.23
N SER A 2 -32.37 -13.42 -3.97
CA SER A 2 -32.67 -12.49 -2.88
C SER A 2 -31.71 -11.29 -2.94
N VAL A 3 -32.06 -10.19 -2.26
CA VAL A 3 -31.14 -9.04 -2.12
C VAL A 3 -29.83 -9.47 -1.44
N ALA A 4 -29.89 -10.42 -0.51
CA ALA A 4 -28.72 -10.97 0.17
C ALA A 4 -27.76 -11.68 -0.81
N ASP A 5 -28.29 -12.47 -1.74
CA ASP A 5 -27.48 -13.17 -2.75
C ASP A 5 -26.76 -12.19 -3.67
N ALA A 6 -27.46 -11.12 -4.08
CA ALA A 6 -26.88 -10.07 -4.92
C ALA A 6 -25.73 -9.34 -4.20
N VAL A 7 -25.92 -9.02 -2.91
CA VAL A 7 -24.87 -8.39 -2.08
C VAL A 7 -23.68 -9.33 -1.88
N ALA A 8 -23.91 -10.62 -1.65
CA ALA A 8 -22.84 -11.61 -1.49
C ALA A 8 -21.99 -11.72 -2.77
N VAL A 9 -22.63 -11.82 -3.94
CA VAL A 9 -21.94 -11.85 -5.23
C VAL A 9 -21.15 -10.56 -5.45
N ALA A 10 -21.74 -9.39 -5.18
CA ALA A 10 -21.07 -8.11 -5.31
C ALA A 10 -19.84 -8.02 -4.39
N ALA A 11 -19.95 -8.45 -3.13
CA ALA A 11 -18.84 -8.47 -2.18
C ALA A 11 -17.67 -9.33 -2.68
N VAL A 12 -17.96 -10.54 -3.17
CA VAL A 12 -16.95 -11.44 -3.75
C VAL A 12 -16.25 -10.77 -4.94
N VAL A 13 -17.01 -10.19 -5.87
CA VAL A 13 -16.47 -9.50 -7.05
C VAL A 13 -15.56 -8.32 -6.64
N ILE A 14 -15.99 -7.51 -5.68
CA ILE A 14 -15.20 -6.37 -5.19
C ILE A 14 -13.91 -6.85 -4.51
N CYS A 15 -13.99 -7.85 -3.64
CA CYS A 15 -12.81 -8.39 -2.96
C CYS A 15 -11.81 -9.01 -3.94
N LEU A 16 -12.26 -9.85 -4.87
CA LEU A 16 -11.37 -10.46 -5.88
C LEU A 16 -10.79 -9.41 -6.83
N GLY A 17 -11.61 -8.48 -7.30
CA GLY A 17 -11.18 -7.40 -8.20
C GLY A 17 -10.12 -6.51 -7.56
N THR A 18 -10.36 -6.08 -6.30
CA THR A 18 -9.41 -5.25 -5.55
C THR A 18 -8.12 -6.00 -5.27
N VAL A 19 -8.17 -7.23 -4.76
CA VAL A 19 -6.97 -8.04 -4.49
C VAL A 19 -6.13 -8.22 -5.76
N ASN A 20 -6.77 -8.56 -6.89
CA ASN A 20 -6.05 -8.72 -8.16
C ASN A 20 -5.39 -7.41 -8.63
N ALA A 21 -6.09 -6.29 -8.54
CA ALA A 21 -5.56 -4.97 -8.89
C ALA A 21 -4.39 -4.55 -7.99
N PHE A 22 -4.50 -4.80 -6.67
CA PHE A 22 -3.45 -4.52 -5.70
C PHE A 22 -2.22 -5.41 -5.94
N VAL A 23 -2.40 -6.72 -6.12
CA VAL A 23 -1.30 -7.65 -6.41
C VAL A 23 -0.57 -7.21 -7.68
N ALA A 24 -1.27 -6.90 -8.75
CA ALA A 24 -0.66 -6.44 -9.99
C ALA A 24 0.12 -5.12 -9.81
N SER A 25 -0.46 -4.13 -9.13
CA SER A 25 0.13 -2.81 -8.96
C SER A 25 1.32 -2.81 -7.99
N VAL A 26 1.19 -3.42 -6.82
CA VAL A 26 2.25 -3.49 -5.80
C VAL A 26 3.42 -4.33 -6.29
N SER A 27 3.18 -5.41 -7.05
CA SER A 27 4.26 -6.22 -7.62
C SER A 27 5.09 -5.43 -8.64
N ARG A 28 4.45 -4.59 -9.45
CA ARG A 28 5.16 -3.70 -10.38
C ARG A 28 5.94 -2.62 -9.65
N LEU A 29 5.39 -2.05 -8.58
CA LEU A 29 6.09 -1.10 -7.72
C LEU A 29 7.33 -1.75 -7.06
N GLY A 30 7.17 -2.92 -6.46
CA GLY A 30 8.27 -3.66 -5.83
C GLY A 30 9.37 -4.05 -6.83
N TYR A 31 8.98 -4.46 -8.05
CA TYR A 31 9.93 -4.67 -9.14
C TYR A 31 10.68 -3.37 -9.50
N ALA A 32 9.96 -2.25 -9.66
CA ALA A 32 10.56 -0.98 -10.08
C ALA A 32 11.56 -0.49 -9.03
N LEU A 33 11.19 -0.54 -7.75
CA LEU A 33 12.09 -0.25 -6.62
C LEU A 33 13.33 -1.15 -6.63
N ALA A 34 13.18 -2.45 -6.89
CA ALA A 34 14.31 -3.37 -6.96
C ALA A 34 15.21 -3.14 -8.18
N ARG A 35 14.64 -2.80 -9.33
CA ARG A 35 15.37 -2.42 -10.56
C ARG A 35 16.20 -1.15 -10.32
N ASP A 36 15.63 -0.18 -9.63
CA ASP A 36 16.26 1.11 -9.37
C ASP A 36 17.20 1.07 -8.13
N GLY A 37 17.47 -0.12 -7.58
CA GLY A 37 18.41 -0.33 -6.46
C GLY A 37 17.88 0.05 -5.07
N TRP A 38 16.60 0.39 -4.96
CA TRP A 38 15.93 0.69 -3.68
C TRP A 38 15.36 -0.56 -3.00
N GLY A 39 15.09 -1.63 -3.75
CA GLY A 39 14.53 -2.89 -3.26
C GLY A 39 15.49 -4.09 -3.29
N PRO A 40 15.08 -5.25 -2.74
CA PRO A 40 15.88 -6.48 -2.81
C PRO A 40 16.05 -6.92 -4.26
N ARG A 41 17.29 -7.25 -4.68
CA ARG A 41 17.61 -7.73 -6.04
C ARG A 41 16.78 -8.95 -6.48
N LEU A 42 16.28 -9.72 -5.52
CA LEU A 42 15.39 -10.86 -5.78
C LEU A 42 14.08 -10.46 -6.49
N LEU A 43 13.54 -9.27 -6.22
CA LEU A 43 12.30 -8.79 -6.84
C LEU A 43 12.50 -8.24 -8.26
N ALA A 44 13.73 -7.93 -8.66
CA ALA A 44 14.06 -7.41 -9.98
C ALA A 44 14.04 -8.49 -11.09
N ARG A 45 13.74 -9.76 -10.76
CA ARG A 45 13.65 -10.82 -11.78
C ARG A 45 12.30 -10.81 -12.49
N ARG A 46 12.34 -10.95 -13.81
CA ARG A 46 11.16 -11.09 -14.68
C ARG A 46 11.27 -12.34 -15.54
N THR A 47 10.13 -12.89 -15.94
CA THR A 47 10.03 -13.94 -16.96
C THR A 47 10.18 -13.34 -18.36
N ALA A 48 10.36 -14.18 -19.39
CA ALA A 48 10.37 -13.79 -20.81
C ALA A 48 9.17 -12.92 -21.23
N ARG A 49 7.99 -13.13 -20.63
CA ARG A 49 6.77 -12.31 -20.84
C ARG A 49 6.72 -11.01 -19.99
N GLN A 50 7.85 -10.54 -19.47
CA GLN A 50 7.95 -9.34 -18.60
C GLN A 50 7.16 -9.40 -17.28
N VAL A 51 6.72 -10.59 -16.85
CA VAL A 51 5.98 -10.78 -15.60
C VAL A 51 6.96 -10.83 -14.41
N PRO A 52 6.83 -9.95 -13.40
CA PRO A 52 7.69 -9.94 -12.22
C PRO A 52 7.23 -10.99 -11.20
N TYR A 53 7.37 -12.28 -11.53
CA TYR A 53 6.79 -13.39 -10.76
C TYR A 53 7.24 -13.42 -9.28
N ARG A 54 8.50 -13.05 -8.98
CA ARG A 54 9.00 -13.00 -7.59
C ARG A 54 8.36 -11.89 -6.78
N ALA A 55 8.08 -10.75 -7.41
CA ALA A 55 7.37 -9.66 -6.74
C ALA A 55 5.90 -10.05 -6.50
N ILE A 56 5.26 -10.74 -7.45
CA ILE A 56 3.91 -11.30 -7.29
C ILE A 56 3.85 -12.28 -6.12
N LEU A 57 4.79 -13.23 -6.08
CA LEU A 57 4.89 -14.19 -4.97
C LEU A 57 5.16 -13.48 -3.64
N ALA A 58 6.02 -12.46 -3.60
CA ALA A 58 6.26 -11.70 -2.38
C ALA A 58 4.99 -11.01 -1.85
N VAL A 59 4.23 -10.34 -2.72
CA VAL A 59 2.96 -9.71 -2.34
C VAL A 59 1.94 -10.75 -1.88
N GLY A 60 1.85 -11.89 -2.59
CA GLY A 60 0.98 -13.00 -2.20
C GLY A 60 1.34 -13.59 -0.84
N LEU A 61 2.64 -13.79 -0.56
CA LEU A 61 3.13 -14.29 0.72
C LEU A 61 2.88 -13.30 1.87
N ILE A 62 3.01 -11.99 1.63
CA ILE A 62 2.67 -10.96 2.62
C ILE A 62 1.17 -11.02 2.95
N GLY A 63 0.32 -11.11 1.93
CA GLY A 63 -1.13 -11.23 2.11
C GLY A 63 -1.53 -12.52 2.83
N ALA A 64 -0.98 -13.66 2.40
CA ALA A 64 -1.21 -14.96 3.03
C ALA A 64 -0.71 -14.98 4.49
N GLY A 65 0.48 -14.41 4.76
CA GLY A 65 1.02 -14.28 6.11
C GLY A 65 0.13 -13.42 7.01
N GLY A 66 -0.43 -12.32 6.49
CA GLY A 66 -1.41 -11.51 7.21
C GLY A 66 -2.68 -12.28 7.55
N LEU A 67 -3.20 -13.08 6.61
CA LEU A 67 -4.39 -13.91 6.83
C LEU A 67 -4.12 -15.06 7.81
N CYS A 68 -2.98 -15.75 7.70
CA CYS A 68 -2.56 -16.78 8.64
C CYS A 68 -2.36 -16.21 10.04
N GLY A 69 -1.73 -15.03 10.16
CA GLY A 69 -1.59 -14.33 11.43
C GLY A 69 -2.96 -14.01 12.04
N ALA A 70 -3.88 -13.49 11.23
CA ALA A 70 -5.25 -13.23 11.67
C ALA A 70 -5.94 -14.48 12.20
N ALA A 71 -5.82 -15.62 11.50
CA ALA A 71 -6.42 -16.88 11.91
C ALA A 71 -5.80 -17.44 13.21
N VAL A 72 -4.48 -17.33 13.40
CA VAL A 72 -3.78 -17.85 14.58
C VAL A 72 -4.01 -16.98 15.82
N PHE A 73 -3.99 -15.66 15.66
CA PHE A 73 -4.12 -14.70 16.77
C PHE A 73 -5.56 -14.25 17.02
N GLY A 74 -6.52 -14.72 16.22
CA GLY A 74 -7.93 -14.34 16.33
C GLY A 74 -8.19 -12.86 16.02
N TRP A 75 -7.41 -12.26 15.11
CA TRP A 75 -7.55 -10.85 14.79
C TRP A 75 -8.81 -10.56 13.98
N GLY A 76 -9.58 -9.58 14.45
CA GLY A 76 -10.70 -9.01 13.73
C GLY A 76 -10.26 -8.12 12.57
N THR A 77 -11.21 -7.81 11.68
CA THR A 77 -11.01 -6.91 10.53
C THR A 77 -10.48 -5.54 10.96
N ASP A 78 -10.96 -5.01 12.08
CA ASP A 78 -10.55 -3.72 12.64
C ASP A 78 -9.06 -3.67 13.00
N GLN A 79 -8.50 -4.80 13.48
CA GLN A 79 -7.11 -4.92 13.89
C GLN A 79 -6.15 -5.05 12.71
N ILE A 80 -6.64 -5.51 11.55
CA ILE A 80 -5.82 -5.68 10.34
C ILE A 80 -5.93 -4.45 9.44
N VAL A 81 -7.13 -3.89 9.30
CA VAL A 81 -7.43 -2.81 8.33
C VAL A 81 -6.77 -1.49 8.71
N PHE A 82 -6.44 -1.26 9.99
CA PHE A 82 -5.74 -0.02 10.37
C PHE A 82 -4.36 0.09 9.71
N ILE A 83 -3.66 -1.04 9.50
CA ILE A 83 -2.32 -1.09 8.90
C ILE A 83 -2.33 -0.52 7.47
N PRO A 84 -3.07 -1.08 6.50
CA PRO A 84 -3.12 -0.52 5.16
C PRO A 84 -3.75 0.88 5.15
N SER A 85 -4.73 1.17 6.01
CA SER A 85 -5.37 2.50 6.05
C SER A 85 -4.38 3.61 6.41
N THR A 86 -3.54 3.38 7.43
CA THR A 86 -2.53 4.36 7.85
C THR A 86 -1.37 4.47 6.87
N LEU A 87 -0.94 3.35 6.27
CA LEU A 87 0.07 3.37 5.22
C LEU A 87 -0.42 4.13 3.99
N VAL A 88 -1.65 3.88 3.53
CA VAL A 88 -2.26 4.60 2.39
C VAL A 88 -2.35 6.09 2.70
N LEU A 89 -2.83 6.46 3.90
CA LEU A 89 -2.85 7.86 4.33
C LEU A 89 -1.47 8.52 4.25
N ALA A 90 -0.43 7.85 4.76
CA ALA A 90 0.93 8.36 4.67
C ALA A 90 1.41 8.51 3.21
N THR A 91 1.11 7.54 2.33
CA THR A 91 1.46 7.65 0.91
C THR A 91 0.73 8.79 0.21
N TYR A 92 -0.53 9.07 0.56
CA TYR A 92 -1.28 10.21 0.03
C TYR A 92 -0.71 11.54 0.52
N LEU A 93 -0.41 11.67 1.81
CA LEU A 93 0.23 12.88 2.35
C LEU A 93 1.56 13.17 1.66
N LEU A 94 2.43 12.17 1.53
CA LEU A 94 3.72 12.30 0.87
C LEU A 94 3.57 12.58 -0.63
N GLY A 95 2.64 11.91 -1.30
CA GLY A 95 2.36 12.11 -2.73
C GLY A 95 1.86 13.52 -3.03
N VAL A 96 0.92 14.03 -2.23
CA VAL A 96 0.39 15.39 -2.40
C VAL A 96 1.43 16.43 -1.98
N ALA A 97 2.23 16.19 -0.94
CA ALA A 97 3.34 17.07 -0.58
C ALA A 97 4.39 17.16 -1.71
N ALA A 98 4.74 16.03 -2.33
CA ALA A 98 5.62 15.99 -3.49
C ALA A 98 4.99 16.72 -4.70
N ALA A 99 3.68 16.54 -4.94
CA ALA A 99 2.97 17.26 -6.00
C ALA A 99 2.95 18.77 -5.76
N ALA A 100 2.71 19.24 -4.54
CA ALA A 100 2.74 20.65 -4.19
C ALA A 100 4.15 21.27 -4.33
N ARG A 101 5.20 20.46 -4.17
CA ARG A 101 6.59 20.87 -4.41
C ARG A 101 6.96 20.89 -5.90
N LEU A 102 6.46 19.95 -6.69
CA LEU A 102 6.84 19.77 -8.09
C LEU A 102 5.99 20.59 -9.07
N PHE A 103 4.69 20.75 -8.80
CA PHE A 103 3.78 21.45 -9.68
C PHE A 103 3.89 22.98 -9.54
N THR A 104 3.50 23.69 -10.59
CA THR A 104 3.51 25.15 -10.68
C THR A 104 2.11 25.69 -10.99
N GLY A 105 1.87 26.97 -10.66
CA GLY A 105 0.62 27.66 -10.97
C GLY A 105 -0.63 27.02 -10.35
N ARG A 106 -1.69 26.85 -11.16
CA ARG A 106 -3.00 26.35 -10.71
C ARG A 106 -2.95 24.93 -10.15
N LEU A 107 -2.08 24.07 -10.68
CA LEU A 107 -1.93 22.69 -10.19
C LEU A 107 -1.32 22.62 -8.80
N ARG A 108 -0.43 23.56 -8.46
CA ARG A 108 0.12 23.68 -7.10
C ARG A 108 -0.95 24.11 -6.09
N LEU A 109 -1.82 25.05 -6.48
CA LEU A 109 -2.95 25.45 -5.64
C LEU A 109 -3.89 24.27 -5.39
N LEU A 110 -4.18 23.47 -6.41
CA LEU A 110 -5.03 22.29 -6.28
C LEU A 110 -4.40 21.20 -5.38
N ALA A 111 -3.09 20.97 -5.51
CA ALA A 111 -2.35 20.08 -4.62
C ALA A 111 -2.38 20.58 -3.18
N ALA A 112 -2.12 21.87 -2.95
CA ALA A 112 -2.19 22.49 -1.63
C ALA A 112 -3.60 22.41 -1.01
N ALA A 113 -4.64 22.63 -1.82
CA ALA A 113 -6.03 22.49 -1.38
C ALA A 113 -6.35 21.04 -0.95
N THR A 114 -5.76 20.04 -1.62
CA THR A 114 -5.94 18.62 -1.30
C THR A 114 -5.21 18.20 -0.01
N ILE A 115 -4.17 18.92 0.40
CA ILE A 115 -3.50 18.68 1.70
C ILE A 115 -4.44 18.93 2.86
N VAL A 116 -5.31 19.96 2.77
CA VAL A 116 -6.21 20.35 3.85
C VAL A 116 -7.12 19.20 4.33
N PRO A 117 -7.94 18.56 3.47
CA PRO A 117 -8.78 17.45 3.92
C PRO A 117 -7.95 16.25 4.40
N LEU A 118 -6.77 15.99 3.81
CA LEU A 118 -5.90 14.91 4.30
C LEU A 118 -5.38 15.21 5.71
N LEU A 119 -5.00 16.45 6.01
CA LEU A 119 -4.59 16.85 7.36
C LEU A 119 -5.72 16.72 8.38
N VAL A 120 -6.97 16.96 7.97
CA VAL A 120 -8.14 16.70 8.84
C VAL A 120 -8.27 15.22 9.19
N THR A 121 -7.86 14.30 8.31
CA THR A 121 -7.89 12.86 8.60
C THR A 121 -6.76 12.37 9.52
N VAL A 122 -5.65 13.12 9.63
CA VAL A 122 -4.49 12.76 10.47
C VAL A 122 -4.83 12.52 11.95
N PRO A 123 -5.59 13.38 12.65
CA PRO A 123 -5.94 13.13 14.05
C PRO A 123 -6.71 11.82 14.27
N PHE A 124 -7.49 11.36 13.28
CA PHE A 124 -8.21 10.08 13.36
C PHE A 124 -7.29 8.86 13.28
N ALA A 125 -6.10 9.01 12.68
CA ALA A 125 -5.08 7.96 12.68
C ALA A 125 -4.35 7.87 14.04
N GLY A 126 -4.24 8.98 14.77
CA GLY A 126 -3.62 9.04 16.09
C GLY A 126 -2.20 8.45 16.11
N TRP A 127 -1.89 7.66 17.14
CA TRP A 127 -0.59 7.00 17.33
C TRP A 127 -0.22 6.02 16.19
N ARG A 128 -1.20 5.53 15.43
CA ARG A 128 -0.98 4.56 14.35
C ARG A 128 -0.18 5.16 13.19
N LEU A 129 -0.06 6.49 13.11
CA LEU A 129 0.82 7.19 12.17
C LEU A 129 2.33 6.95 12.43
N LEU A 130 2.69 6.42 13.59
CA LEU A 130 4.07 6.02 13.85
C LEU A 130 4.47 4.78 13.08
N LEU A 131 3.51 3.96 12.63
CA LEU A 131 3.79 2.78 11.84
C LEU A 131 4.54 3.11 10.52
N PRO A 132 4.04 4.03 9.65
CA PRO A 132 4.78 4.43 8.46
C PRO A 132 6.13 5.10 8.80
N ALA A 133 6.21 5.87 9.89
CA ALA A 133 7.47 6.49 10.33
C ALA A 133 8.51 5.45 10.75
N ALA A 134 8.10 4.42 11.50
CA ALA A 134 8.95 3.31 11.92
C ALA A 134 9.44 2.51 10.70
N ILE A 135 8.56 2.21 9.75
CA ILE A 135 8.94 1.54 8.49
C ILE A 135 9.98 2.38 7.73
N ALA A 136 9.76 3.69 7.61
CA ALA A 136 10.72 4.58 6.96
C ALA A 136 12.08 4.56 7.67
N ALA A 137 12.09 4.62 9.01
CA ALA A 137 13.31 4.56 9.80
C ALA A 137 14.07 3.23 9.60
N VAL A 138 13.37 2.10 9.62
CA VAL A 138 13.97 0.77 9.35
C VAL A 138 14.57 0.71 7.95
N VAL A 139 13.86 1.21 6.93
CA VAL A 139 14.38 1.24 5.56
C VAL A 139 15.63 2.11 5.46
N LEU A 140 15.64 3.29 6.08
CA LEU A 140 16.81 4.17 6.11
C LEU A 140 18.00 3.53 6.83
N ALA A 141 17.75 2.86 7.96
CA ALA A 141 18.79 2.15 8.71
C ALA A 141 19.41 1.02 7.88
N ILE A 142 18.60 0.18 7.25
CA ILE A 142 19.07 -0.90 6.37
C ILE A 142 19.92 -0.34 5.21
N ARG A 143 19.56 0.83 4.68
CA ARG A 143 20.34 1.49 3.62
C ARG A 143 21.64 2.11 4.15
N ALA A 144 21.65 2.66 5.34
CA ALA A 144 22.88 3.21 5.94
C ALA A 144 23.94 2.13 6.20
N THR A 145 23.53 0.87 6.36
CA THR A 145 24.44 -0.28 6.55
C THR A 145 24.90 -0.95 5.25
N ARG A 146 24.40 -0.52 4.07
CA ARG A 146 24.77 -1.08 2.76
C ARG A 146 25.59 -0.11 1.94
#